data_AF-A0A1M6SAT0-F1
#
_entry.id   AF-A0A1M6SAT0-F1
#
_cell.length_a   1.000
_cell.length_b   1.000
_cell.length_c   1.000
_cell.angle_alpha   90.00
_cell.angle_beta   90.00
_cell.angle_gamma   90.00
#
_symmetry.space_group_name_H-M   'P 1'
#
loop_
_entity.id
_entity.type
_entity.pdbx_description
1 polymer ?
#
loop_
_entity_poly.entity_id
_entity_poly.type
_entity_poly.pdbx_seq_one_letter_code
_entity_poly.pdbx_strand_id
1 'polypeptide(L)'
;MGSNTKETDRQFILKHLEAKSHTEINTEQLRAFSLLPMDKPVVMLNLLKFKETVIETGLTGAESYKNYMKAAMPYFQKANAEILYMGKPQRTLIGPENETLWDKILLIKYNTVADFLGMVKAEGYPSHLRDQALLDSRLIQCD
;
A
#
# COMPACT_ATOMS: atom_id res chain seq x y z
N MET A 1 -28.38 9.40 -35.80
CA MET A 1 -27.26 8.53 -35.37
C MET A 1 -26.27 9.41 -34.61
N GLY A 2 -26.32 9.46 -33.28
CA GLY A 2 -25.47 10.39 -32.50
C GLY A 2 -25.47 10.20 -30.98
N SER A 3 -26.03 9.10 -30.48
CA SER A 3 -26.25 8.88 -29.03
C SER A 3 -25.33 7.82 -28.41
N ASN A 4 -24.49 7.12 -29.17
CA ASN A 4 -23.75 5.95 -28.66
C ASN A 4 -22.35 6.28 -28.07
N THR A 5 -21.76 7.41 -28.46
CA THR A 5 -20.38 7.76 -28.07
C THR A 5 -20.31 8.34 -26.66
N LYS A 6 -21.23 9.24 -26.29
CA LYS A 6 -21.26 9.88 -24.97
C LYS A 6 -21.61 8.91 -23.82
N GLU A 7 -22.44 7.92 -24.08
CA GLU A 7 -22.79 6.88 -23.11
C GLU A 7 -21.58 5.97 -22.85
N THR A 8 -20.86 5.60 -23.92
CA THR A 8 -19.63 4.80 -23.83
C THR A 8 -18.51 5.55 -23.11
N ASP A 9 -18.34 6.84 -23.38
CA ASP A 9 -17.38 7.70 -22.68
C ASP A 9 -17.74 7.89 -21.20
N ARG A 10 -19.02 8.06 -20.88
CA ARG A 10 -19.51 8.13 -19.50
C ARG A 10 -19.28 6.82 -18.75
N GLN A 11 -19.54 5.68 -19.39
CA GLN A 11 -19.37 4.37 -18.78
C GLN A 11 -17.89 4.00 -18.63
N PHE A 12 -17.04 4.46 -19.56
CA PHE A 12 -15.58 4.41 -19.44
C PHE A 12 -15.09 5.28 -18.28
N ILE A 13 -15.57 6.51 -18.16
CA ILE A 13 -15.24 7.44 -17.06
C ILE A 13 -15.71 6.87 -15.71
N LEU A 14 -16.94 6.34 -15.61
CA LEU A 14 -17.46 5.73 -14.38
C LEU A 14 -16.69 4.47 -13.99
N LYS A 15 -16.29 3.63 -14.96
CA LYS A 15 -15.44 2.45 -14.71
C LYS A 15 -14.05 2.84 -14.17
N HIS A 16 -13.54 4.03 -14.49
CA HIS A 16 -12.28 4.56 -13.99
C HIS A 16 -12.44 5.45 -12.73
N LEU A 17 -13.65 5.91 -12.43
CA LEU A 17 -13.97 6.69 -11.21
C LEU A 17 -14.29 5.80 -10.00
N GLU A 18 -14.56 4.51 -10.18
CA GLU A 18 -15.08 3.64 -9.11
C GLU A 18 -14.16 2.48 -8.69
N ALA A 19 -12.88 2.50 -9.04
CA ALA A 19 -11.91 1.67 -8.33
C ALA A 19 -11.69 2.32 -6.95
N LYS A 20 -12.42 1.85 -5.94
CA LYS A 20 -12.21 2.27 -4.55
C LYS A 20 -10.73 2.13 -4.21
N SER A 21 -10.08 3.24 -3.92
CA SER A 21 -8.68 3.28 -3.50
C SER A 21 -8.54 2.71 -2.09
N HIS A 22 -7.49 1.92 -1.85
CA HIS A 22 -7.18 1.33 -0.55
C HIS A 22 -5.80 1.83 -0.09
N THR A 23 -5.78 2.99 0.54
CA THR A 23 -4.56 3.59 1.09
C THR A 23 -4.47 3.44 2.59
N GLU A 24 -5.59 3.62 3.30
CA GLU A 24 -5.68 3.51 4.75
C GLU A 24 -5.84 2.06 5.22
N ILE A 25 -5.46 1.81 6.48
CA ILE A 25 -5.66 0.50 7.09
C ILE A 25 -7.15 0.23 7.33
N ASN A 26 -7.61 -0.97 7.02
CA ASN A 26 -8.97 -1.38 7.37
C ASN A 26 -9.04 -1.67 8.87
N THR A 27 -9.86 -0.90 9.61
CA THR A 27 -9.98 -1.01 11.07
C THR A 27 -10.53 -2.37 11.54
N GLU A 28 -11.44 -2.98 10.79
CA GLU A 28 -11.98 -4.30 11.14
C GLU A 28 -10.93 -5.39 10.97
N GLN A 29 -10.18 -5.35 9.87
CA GLN A 29 -9.06 -6.27 9.62
C GLN A 29 -7.92 -6.05 10.62
N LEU A 30 -7.61 -4.81 10.98
CA LEU A 30 -6.62 -4.51 12.03
C LEU A 30 -7.07 -5.05 13.40
N ARG A 31 -8.37 -4.94 13.72
CA ARG A 31 -8.92 -5.54 14.94
C ARG A 31 -8.77 -7.07 14.91
N ALA A 32 -9.16 -7.71 13.81
CA ALA A 32 -9.00 -9.16 13.66
C ALA A 32 -7.53 -9.59 13.78
N PHE A 33 -6.62 -8.88 13.12
CA PHE A 33 -5.17 -9.10 13.20
C PHE A 33 -4.64 -8.96 14.64
N SER A 34 -5.19 -8.03 15.43
CA SER A 34 -4.80 -7.86 16.83
C SER A 34 -5.24 -8.97 17.78
N LEU A 35 -6.05 -9.93 17.31
CA LEU A 35 -6.46 -11.12 18.06
C LEU A 35 -5.54 -12.33 17.80
N LEU A 36 -4.55 -12.20 16.90
CA LEU A 36 -3.58 -13.26 16.62
C LEU A 36 -2.62 -13.46 17.81
N PRO A 37 -1.97 -14.64 17.92
CA PRO A 37 -0.92 -14.85 18.90
C PRO A 37 0.22 -13.84 18.74
N MET A 38 0.44 -13.03 19.77
CA MET A 38 1.29 -11.83 19.71
C MET A 38 2.78 -12.15 19.54
N ASP A 39 3.21 -13.36 19.86
CA ASP A 39 4.59 -13.85 19.85
C ASP A 39 4.99 -14.55 18.53
N LYS A 40 4.08 -14.64 17.56
CA LYS A 40 4.34 -15.31 16.29
C LYS A 40 4.96 -14.36 15.26
N PRO A 41 5.91 -14.83 14.43
CA PRO A 41 6.42 -14.04 13.32
C PRO A 41 5.33 -13.77 12.30
N VAL A 42 5.50 -12.67 11.55
CA VAL A 42 4.58 -12.31 10.48
C VAL A 42 5.33 -11.64 9.33
N VAL A 43 4.93 -11.96 8.09
CA VAL A 43 5.42 -11.26 6.90
C VAL A 43 4.29 -10.42 6.32
N MET A 44 4.60 -9.18 5.97
CA MET A 44 3.66 -8.25 5.35
C MET A 44 4.06 -8.00 3.89
N LEU A 45 3.26 -8.54 2.96
CA LEU A 45 3.35 -8.23 1.55
C LEU A 45 2.69 -6.87 1.28
N ASN A 46 3.45 -5.96 0.68
CA ASN A 46 3.00 -4.65 0.25
C ASN A 46 2.98 -4.60 -1.28
N LEU A 47 1.82 -4.29 -1.85
CA LEU A 47 1.66 -3.97 -3.28
C LEU A 47 1.27 -2.50 -3.37
N LEU A 48 2.05 -1.69 -4.07
CA LEU A 48 1.90 -0.23 -4.05
C LEU A 48 1.71 0.31 -5.46
N LYS A 49 0.67 1.13 -5.63
CA LYS A 49 0.48 1.99 -6.79
C LYS A 49 0.63 3.44 -6.35
N PHE A 50 1.48 4.21 -7.01
CA PHE A 50 1.77 5.59 -6.65
C PHE A 50 0.90 6.58 -7.41
N LYS A 51 0.60 7.72 -6.79
CA LYS A 51 0.06 8.87 -7.53
C LYS A 51 1.13 9.42 -8.47
N GLU A 52 0.70 9.93 -9.62
CA GLU A 52 1.58 10.69 -10.52
C GLU A 52 2.11 11.96 -9.84
N THR A 53 1.25 12.64 -9.07
CA THR A 53 1.60 13.84 -8.31
C THR A 53 0.82 13.86 -6.99
N VAL A 54 1.51 14.19 -5.90
CA VAL A 54 0.94 14.39 -4.56
C VAL A 54 0.68 15.89 -4.39
N ILE A 55 -0.58 16.28 -4.20
CA ILE A 55 -1.02 17.68 -4.17
C ILE A 55 -0.31 18.47 -3.07
N GLU A 56 -0.11 17.84 -1.91
CA GLU A 56 0.45 18.45 -0.71
C GLU A 56 1.93 18.83 -0.86
N THR A 57 2.65 18.17 -1.76
CA THR A 57 4.11 18.33 -1.91
C THR A 57 4.55 18.74 -3.32
N GLY A 58 3.70 18.55 -4.33
CA GLY A 58 4.05 18.68 -5.74
C GLY A 58 5.00 17.60 -6.26
N LEU A 59 5.41 16.64 -5.41
CA LEU A 59 6.29 15.54 -5.78
C LEU A 59 5.51 14.38 -6.41
N THR A 60 6.21 13.47 -7.07
CA THR A 60 5.62 12.18 -7.44
C THR A 60 5.26 11.36 -6.19
N GLY A 61 4.31 10.43 -6.31
CA GLY A 61 3.99 9.50 -5.24
C GLY A 61 5.20 8.64 -4.83
N ALA A 62 6.06 8.26 -5.79
CA ALA A 62 7.28 7.50 -5.49
C ALA A 62 8.29 8.30 -4.63
N GLU A 63 8.46 9.59 -4.90
CA GLU A 63 9.32 10.47 -4.11
C GLU A 63 8.73 10.75 -2.73
N SER A 64 7.42 10.99 -2.66
CA SER A 64 6.71 11.16 -1.38
C SER A 64 6.80 9.89 -0.53
N TYR A 65 6.64 8.70 -1.14
CA TYR A 65 6.79 7.43 -0.45
C TYR A 65 8.24 7.20 0.04
N LYS A 66 9.25 7.65 -0.72
CA LYS A 66 10.64 7.63 -0.26
C LYS A 66 10.85 8.49 0.99
N ASN A 67 10.18 9.65 1.08
CA ASN A 67 10.22 10.49 2.28
C ASN A 67 9.52 9.81 3.46
N TYR A 68 8.38 9.16 3.23
CA TYR A 68 7.74 8.28 4.23
C TYR A 68 8.71 7.19 4.73
N MET A 69 9.35 6.44 3.84
CA MET A 69 10.28 5.37 4.24
C MET A 69 11.44 5.89 5.10
N LYS A 70 11.97 7.08 4.79
CA LYS A 70 13.00 7.73 5.62
C LYS A 70 12.46 8.08 7.01
N ALA A 71 11.28 8.68 7.09
CA ALA A 71 10.66 9.07 8.35
C ALA A 71 10.21 7.86 9.20
N ALA A 72 9.80 6.77 8.54
CA ALA A 72 9.38 5.53 9.19
C ALA A 72 10.55 4.63 9.61
N MET A 73 11.75 4.81 9.05
CA MET A 73 12.91 3.94 9.30
C MET A 73 13.21 3.70 10.80
N PRO A 74 13.21 4.72 11.68
CA PRO A 74 13.44 4.49 13.11
C PRO A 74 12.39 3.57 13.76
N TYR A 75 11.14 3.61 13.28
CA TYR A 75 10.06 2.76 13.76
C TYR A 75 10.25 1.31 13.30
N PHE A 76 10.63 1.09 12.03
CA PHE A 76 10.99 -0.23 11.52
C PHE A 76 12.18 -0.83 12.28
N GLN A 77 13.21 -0.04 12.57
CA GLN A 77 14.37 -0.46 13.35
C GLN A 77 13.97 -0.87 14.77
N LYS A 78 13.15 -0.05 15.44
CA LYS A 78 12.64 -0.36 16.79
C LYS A 78 11.80 -1.64 16.81
N ALA A 79 11.08 -1.93 15.73
CA ALA A 79 10.28 -3.14 15.56
C ALA A 79 11.11 -4.36 15.09
N ASN A 80 12.44 -4.24 14.97
CA ASN A 80 13.33 -5.27 14.42
C ASN A 80 12.83 -5.83 13.07
N ALA A 81 12.26 -4.96 12.24
CA ALA A 81 11.69 -5.35 10.96
C ALA A 81 12.79 -5.65 9.93
N GLU A 82 12.62 -6.72 9.18
CA GLU A 82 13.54 -7.19 8.14
C GLU A 82 12.90 -7.03 6.76
N ILE A 83 13.55 -6.31 5.85
CA ILE A 83 13.09 -6.22 4.45
C ILE A 83 13.60 -7.46 3.70
N LEU A 84 12.71 -8.43 3.48
CA LEU A 84 13.02 -9.65 2.73
C LEU A 84 13.11 -9.38 1.23
N TYR A 85 12.29 -8.46 0.72
CA TYR A 85 12.29 -8.08 -0.68
C TYR A 85 11.79 -6.64 -0.84
N MET A 86 12.39 -5.93 -1.80
CA MET A 86 11.91 -4.62 -2.23
C MET A 86 12.26 -4.39 -3.70
N GLY A 87 11.26 -4.32 -4.58
CA GLY A 87 11.49 -4.26 -6.02
C GLY A 87 10.35 -3.65 -6.82
N LYS A 88 10.59 -3.45 -8.13
CA LYS A 88 9.58 -3.04 -9.10
C LYS A 88 9.20 -4.27 -9.95
N PRO A 89 7.93 -4.67 -10.00
CA PRO A 89 7.53 -5.76 -10.89
C PRO A 89 7.68 -5.33 -12.36
N GLN A 90 8.04 -6.27 -13.22
CA GLN A 90 8.39 -5.98 -14.62
C GLN A 90 7.37 -6.53 -15.63
N ARG A 91 6.68 -7.63 -15.30
CA ARG A 91 5.74 -8.29 -16.19
C ARG A 91 4.79 -9.22 -15.42
N THR A 92 3.54 -9.28 -15.86
CA THR A 92 2.57 -10.31 -15.44
C THR A 92 2.67 -11.49 -16.41
N LEU A 93 2.96 -12.69 -15.90
CA LEU A 93 2.98 -13.91 -16.71
C LEU A 93 1.63 -14.65 -16.68
N ILE A 94 0.89 -14.53 -15.58
CA ILE A 94 -0.44 -15.11 -15.37
C ILE A 94 -1.27 -14.06 -14.65
N GLY A 95 -2.39 -13.65 -15.24
CA GLY A 95 -3.27 -12.61 -14.72
C GLY A 95 -4.11 -11.98 -15.83
N PRO A 96 -5.01 -11.04 -15.50
CA PRO A 96 -5.81 -10.34 -16.50
C PRO A 96 -4.90 -9.51 -17.43
N GLU A 97 -5.17 -9.52 -18.73
CA GLU A 97 -4.40 -8.75 -19.72
C GLU A 97 -4.46 -7.24 -19.50
N ASN A 98 -5.54 -6.77 -18.88
CA ASN A 98 -5.81 -5.36 -18.62
C ASN A 98 -5.45 -4.93 -17.18
N GLU A 99 -4.83 -5.79 -16.37
CA GLU A 99 -4.40 -5.40 -15.04
C GLU A 99 -3.09 -4.61 -15.11
N THR A 100 -3.10 -3.41 -14.54
CA THR A 100 -1.90 -2.58 -14.47
C THR A 100 -0.97 -3.12 -13.38
N LEU A 101 0.33 -3.21 -13.69
CA LEU A 101 1.34 -3.59 -12.70
C LEU A 101 1.38 -2.59 -11.52
N TRP A 102 1.65 -3.13 -10.34
CA TRP A 102 2.06 -2.36 -9.18
C TRP A 102 3.39 -1.63 -9.47
N ASP A 103 3.59 -0.47 -8.87
CA ASP A 103 4.83 0.29 -9.07
C ASP A 103 5.96 -0.18 -8.15
N LYS A 104 5.58 -0.76 -7.00
CA LYS A 104 6.52 -1.29 -6.00
C LYS A 104 5.91 -2.47 -5.25
N ILE A 105 6.76 -3.46 -4.96
CA ILE A 105 6.46 -4.60 -4.08
C ILE A 105 7.47 -4.61 -2.93
N LEU A 106 6.99 -4.84 -1.71
CA LEU A 106 7.83 -5.07 -0.54
C LEU A 106 7.36 -6.30 0.23
N LEU A 107 8.29 -7.06 0.79
CA LEU A 107 8.03 -8.07 1.80
C LEU A 107 8.81 -7.68 3.05
N ILE A 108 8.08 -7.46 4.14
CA ILE A 108 8.66 -7.02 5.42
C ILE A 108 8.30 -8.04 6.48
N LYS A 109 9.31 -8.65 7.09
CA LYS A 109 9.15 -9.59 8.19
C LYS A 109 9.27 -8.88 9.52
N TYR A 110 8.44 -9.27 10.46
CA TYR A 110 8.52 -8.90 11.88
C TYR A 110 8.69 -10.17 12.69
N ASN A 111 9.50 -10.10 13.76
CA ASN A 111 9.73 -11.24 14.65
C ASN A 111 8.45 -11.64 15.38
N THR A 112 7.61 -10.66 15.69
CA THR A 112 6.35 -10.87 16.38
C THR A 112 5.22 -10.02 15.78
N VAL A 113 3.97 -10.50 15.86
CA VAL A 113 2.75 -9.71 15.59
C VAL A 113 2.73 -8.43 16.45
N ALA A 114 3.23 -8.53 17.70
CA ALA A 114 3.36 -7.39 18.60
C ALA A 114 4.27 -6.29 18.04
N ASP A 115 5.38 -6.64 17.40
CA ASP A 115 6.31 -5.66 16.82
C ASP A 115 5.64 -4.84 15.71
N PHE A 116 4.93 -5.50 14.80
CA PHE A 116 4.18 -4.83 13.74
C PHE A 116 3.09 -3.91 14.31
N LEU A 117 2.27 -4.42 15.23
CA LEU A 117 1.19 -3.64 15.84
C LEU A 117 1.72 -2.46 16.65
N GLY A 118 2.80 -2.67 17.40
CA GLY A 118 3.47 -1.63 18.16
C GLY A 118 4.01 -0.52 17.26
N MET A 119 4.57 -0.89 16.10
CA MET A 119 5.08 0.06 15.11
C MET A 119 3.96 0.93 14.52
N VAL A 120 2.89 0.33 14.00
CA VAL A 120 1.82 1.08 13.30
C VAL A 120 0.95 1.90 14.24
N LYS A 121 0.94 1.58 15.53
CA LYS A 121 0.24 2.34 16.59
C LYS A 121 1.15 3.33 17.33
N ALA A 122 2.45 3.36 17.02
CA ALA A 122 3.38 4.21 17.71
C ALA A 122 3.05 5.69 17.49
N GLU A 123 3.17 6.49 18.54
CA GLU A 123 3.04 7.94 18.45
C GLU A 123 4.05 8.50 17.44
N GLY A 124 3.55 9.39 16.58
CA GLY A 124 4.36 10.02 15.51
C GLY A 124 4.66 9.13 14.31
N TYR A 125 4.17 7.88 14.27
CA TYR A 125 4.34 7.04 13.08
C TYR A 125 3.74 7.75 11.84
N PRO A 126 4.52 7.97 10.76
CA PRO A 126 4.13 8.91 9.70
C PRO A 126 3.22 8.27 8.63
N SER A 127 2.15 7.57 9.03
CA SER A 127 1.24 6.88 8.11
C SER A 127 0.61 7.81 7.08
N HIS A 128 0.26 9.04 7.46
CA HIS A 128 -0.29 10.05 6.53
C HIS A 128 0.62 10.32 5.32
N LEU A 129 1.95 10.26 5.48
CA LEU A 129 2.90 10.43 4.37
C LEU A 129 2.86 9.25 3.39
N ARG A 130 2.54 8.05 3.88
CA ARG A 130 2.30 6.88 3.05
C ARG A 130 0.98 7.04 2.29
N ASP A 131 -0.07 7.43 2.99
CA ASP A 131 -1.43 7.48 2.45
C ASP A 131 -1.56 8.56 1.36
N GLN A 132 -0.93 9.72 1.54
CA GLN A 132 -0.91 10.77 0.52
C GLN A 132 -0.21 10.33 -0.78
N ALA A 133 0.78 9.43 -0.69
CA ALA A 133 1.65 9.03 -1.80
C ALA A 133 1.01 7.99 -2.74
N LEU A 134 0.03 7.25 -2.24
CA LEU A 134 -0.51 6.06 -2.88
C LEU A 134 -1.80 6.37 -3.64
N LEU A 135 -1.89 5.83 -4.86
CA LEU A 135 -3.12 5.78 -5.64
C LEU A 135 -3.98 4.58 -5.22
N ASP A 136 -3.35 3.44 -4.96
CA ASP A 136 -3.98 2.24 -4.41
C ASP A 136 -2.91 1.37 -3.73
N SER A 137 -3.30 0.49 -2.82
CA SER A 137 -2.37 -0.45 -2.21
C SER A 137 -3.01 -1.73 -1.67
N ARG A 138 -2.20 -2.76 -1.49
CA ARG A 138 -2.54 -3.91 -0.66
C ARG A 138 -1.48 -4.07 0.42
N LEU A 139 -1.92 -4.35 1.64
CA LEU A 139 -1.10 -4.79 2.76
C LEU A 139 -1.66 -6.13 3.21
N ILE A 140 -0.92 -7.19 2.95
CA ILE A 140 -1.39 -8.57 3.09
C ILE A 140 -0.49 -9.29 4.09
N GLN A 141 -1.10 -9.89 5.10
CA GLN A 141 -0.42 -10.83 5.99
C GLN A 141 -0.07 -12.11 5.22
N CYS A 142 1.16 -12.58 5.36
CA CYS A 142 1.65 -13.86 4.88
C CYS A 142 2.25 -14.65 6.05
N ASP A 143 2.07 -15.97 6.00
CA ASP A 143 2.62 -16.94 6.96
C ASP A 143 4.05 -17.36 6.58
#